data_AF-A0A9D2J9G5-F1
#
_entry.id   AF-A0A9D2J9G5-F1
#
_cell.length_a   1.000
_cell.length_b   1.000
_cell.length_c   1.000
_cell.angle_alpha   90.00
_cell.angle_beta   90.00
_cell.angle_gamma   90.00
#
_symmetry.space_group_name_H-M   'P 1'
#
loop_
_entity.id
_entity.type
_entity.pdbx_description
1 polymer ?
#
loop_
_entity_poly.entity_id
_entity_poly.type
_entity_poly.pdbx_seq_one_letter_code
_entity_poly.pdbx_strand_id
1 'polypeptide(L)'
;MKIRNQDFDFDVLNATDADRFQQAVNELQATAAAVPKASGLGDIIRANCAAIDNFLADLLGEDYDIRLNINTNNLRQLQAIYYEFLDVCTAAQNEIQAMRTVGTVAGMDVKAQAASAARQAAQTLPAPAPAPAPVPKAAPVDFSKMNRAQRRAYVKALAGRK
;
A
#
# COMPACT_ATOMS: atom_id res chain seq x y z
N MET A 1 -6.88 1.82 -11.31
CA MET A 1 -7.61 2.24 -10.08
C MET A 1 -7.36 3.71 -9.75
N LYS A 2 -8.00 4.28 -8.73
CA LYS A 2 -7.86 5.70 -8.34
C LYS A 2 -7.71 5.86 -6.82
N ILE A 3 -6.71 6.63 -6.38
CA ILE A 3 -6.40 6.90 -4.96
C ILE A 3 -6.06 8.40 -4.83
N ARG A 4 -6.69 9.12 -3.89
CA ARG A 4 -6.54 10.58 -3.64
C ARG A 4 -6.62 11.48 -4.87
N ASN A 5 -7.47 11.12 -5.83
CA ASN A 5 -7.57 11.78 -7.15
C ASN A 5 -6.29 11.70 -8.00
N GLN A 6 -5.47 10.66 -7.81
CA GLN A 6 -4.48 10.19 -8.77
C GLN A 6 -4.95 8.87 -9.36
N ASP A 7 -4.84 8.74 -10.68
CA ASP A 7 -5.18 7.52 -11.41
C ASP A 7 -3.92 6.64 -11.57
N PHE A 8 -4.06 5.35 -11.29
CA PHE A 8 -2.99 4.35 -11.26
C PHE A 8 -3.28 3.20 -12.22
N ASP A 9 -2.25 2.77 -12.94
CA ASP A 9 -2.29 1.64 -13.87
C ASP A 9 -2.14 0.32 -13.09
N PHE A 10 -3.25 -0.03 -12.44
CA PHE A 10 -3.44 -1.25 -11.66
C PHE A 10 -4.95 -1.52 -11.56
N ASP A 11 -5.38 -2.74 -11.82
CA ASP A 11 -6.77 -3.20 -11.62
C ASP A 11 -6.79 -4.64 -11.10
N VAL A 12 -7.34 -4.87 -9.90
CA VAL A 12 -7.40 -6.22 -9.31
C VAL A 12 -8.36 -7.17 -10.05
N LEU A 13 -9.14 -6.67 -11.02
CA LEU A 13 -9.90 -7.49 -11.97
C LEU A 13 -9.06 -7.98 -13.16
N ASN A 14 -7.89 -7.39 -13.41
CA ASN A 14 -6.90 -7.89 -14.36
C ASN A 14 -6.09 -9.04 -13.72
N ALA A 15 -6.00 -10.18 -14.41
CA ALA A 15 -5.31 -11.37 -13.89
C ALA A 15 -3.85 -11.11 -13.49
N THR A 16 -3.09 -10.35 -14.30
CA THR A 16 -1.68 -10.06 -14.00
C THR A 16 -1.52 -9.17 -12.77
N ASP A 17 -2.47 -8.28 -12.51
CA ASP A 17 -2.49 -7.41 -11.34
C ASP A 17 -3.02 -8.12 -10.08
N ALA A 18 -3.94 -9.08 -10.25
CA ALA A 18 -4.34 -10.00 -9.20
C ALA A 18 -3.18 -10.88 -8.74
N ASP A 19 -2.37 -11.40 -9.68
CA ASP A 19 -1.14 -12.16 -9.37
C ASP A 19 -0.11 -11.28 -8.66
N ARG A 20 0.14 -10.04 -9.15
CA ARG A 20 1.00 -9.05 -8.47
C ARG A 20 0.52 -8.76 -7.05
N PHE A 21 -0.78 -8.55 -6.85
CA PHE A 21 -1.38 -8.32 -5.54
C PHE A 21 -1.20 -9.52 -4.61
N GLN A 22 -1.41 -10.74 -5.10
CA GLN A 22 -1.20 -11.95 -4.30
C GLN A 22 0.27 -12.14 -3.91
N GLN A 23 1.22 -11.83 -4.82
CA GLN A 23 2.65 -11.82 -4.50
C GLN A 23 2.97 -10.78 -3.42
N ALA A 24 2.54 -9.52 -3.60
CA ALA A 24 2.78 -8.46 -2.63
C ALA A 24 2.17 -8.77 -1.24
N VAL A 25 0.99 -9.39 -1.18
CA VAL A 25 0.39 -9.89 0.07
C VAL A 25 1.27 -10.97 0.72
N ASN A 26 1.84 -11.90 -0.05
CA ASN A 26 2.73 -12.95 0.47
C ASN A 26 4.02 -12.35 1.04
N GLU A 27 4.62 -11.39 0.34
CA GLU A 27 5.86 -10.71 0.77
C GLU A 27 5.63 -9.81 2.00
N LEU A 28 4.48 -9.13 2.07
CA LEU A 28 4.03 -8.39 3.25
C LEU A 28 3.87 -9.29 4.48
N GLN A 29 3.25 -10.47 4.31
CA GLN A 29 3.11 -11.46 5.39
C GLN A 29 4.46 -12.05 5.83
N ALA A 30 5.34 -12.40 4.89
CA ALA A 30 6.69 -12.88 5.19
C ALA A 30 7.51 -11.84 5.96
N THR A 31 7.43 -10.56 5.54
CA THR A 31 8.10 -9.44 6.21
C THR A 31 7.56 -9.25 7.63
N ALA A 32 6.24 -9.32 7.83
CA ALA A 32 5.62 -9.23 9.15
C ALA A 32 6.02 -10.39 10.08
N ALA A 33 6.12 -11.62 9.55
CA ALA A 33 6.56 -12.79 10.29
C ALA A 33 8.05 -12.75 10.68
N ALA A 34 8.87 -12.05 9.90
CA ALA A 34 10.30 -11.89 10.15
C ALA A 34 10.65 -10.84 11.23
N VAL A 35 9.69 -10.00 11.67
CA VAL A 35 9.96 -8.97 12.70
C VAL A 35 10.27 -9.62 14.05
N PRO A 36 11.47 -9.40 14.64
CA PRO A 36 11.84 -10.02 15.91
C PRO A 36 10.91 -9.58 17.05
N LYS A 37 10.40 -10.53 17.84
CA LYS A 37 9.47 -10.27 18.97
C LYS A 37 10.05 -9.39 20.09
N ALA A 38 11.38 -9.21 20.12
CA ALA A 38 12.10 -8.34 21.06
C ALA A 38 12.45 -6.95 20.48
N SER A 39 11.91 -6.58 19.33
CA SER A 39 12.18 -5.30 18.67
C SER A 39 11.67 -4.10 19.47
N GLY A 40 12.42 -2.99 19.46
CA GLY A 40 11.97 -1.72 20.03
C GLY A 40 10.86 -1.08 19.17
N LEU A 41 10.07 -0.18 19.76
CA LEU A 41 8.98 0.52 19.06
C LEU A 41 9.43 1.20 17.75
N GLY A 42 10.62 1.79 17.74
CA GLY A 42 11.20 2.42 16.54
C GLY A 42 11.52 1.42 15.42
N ASP A 43 11.91 0.19 15.77
CA ASP A 43 12.19 -0.89 14.81
C ASP A 43 10.91 -1.52 14.28
N ILE A 44 9.91 -1.71 15.15
CA ILE A 44 8.56 -2.14 14.76
C ILE A 44 7.95 -1.13 13.77
N ILE A 45 8.06 0.17 14.03
CA ILE A 45 7.59 1.22 13.11
C ILE A 45 8.38 1.19 11.80
N ARG A 46 9.72 1.10 11.83
CA ARG A 46 10.54 0.99 10.61
C ARG A 46 10.17 -0.22 9.76
N ALA A 47 9.98 -1.38 10.37
CA ALA A 47 9.61 -2.61 9.68
C ALA A 47 8.21 -2.51 9.03
N ASN A 48 7.22 -1.98 9.77
CA ASN A 48 5.88 -1.76 9.23
C ASN A 48 5.87 -0.72 8.10
N CYS A 49 6.64 0.37 8.22
CA CYS A 49 6.81 1.33 7.14
C CYS A 49 7.39 0.67 5.88
N ALA A 50 8.52 -0.02 5.98
CA ALA A 50 9.16 -0.68 4.84
C ALA A 50 8.28 -1.76 4.20
N ALA A 51 7.52 -2.53 4.99
CA ALA A 51 6.65 -3.58 4.48
C ALA A 51 5.44 -3.02 3.70
N ILE A 52 4.77 -2.00 4.23
CA ILE A 52 3.64 -1.34 3.54
C ILE A 52 4.14 -0.54 2.33
N ASP A 53 5.31 0.07 2.43
CA ASP A 53 5.94 0.84 1.36
C ASP A 53 6.30 -0.01 0.14
N ASN A 54 6.98 -1.16 0.33
CA ASN A 54 7.25 -2.12 -0.73
C ASN A 54 5.93 -2.57 -1.38
N PHE A 55 4.97 -3.05 -0.56
CA PHE A 55 3.66 -3.49 -1.02
C PHE A 55 2.94 -2.44 -1.90
N LEU A 56 3.03 -1.15 -1.56
CA LEU A 56 2.42 -0.09 -2.37
C LEU A 56 3.24 0.21 -3.63
N ALA A 57 4.58 0.19 -3.57
CA ALA A 57 5.46 0.37 -4.72
C ALA A 57 5.28 -0.74 -5.78
N ASP A 58 5.14 -1.99 -5.35
CA ASP A 58 5.03 -3.16 -6.24
C ASP A 58 3.71 -3.17 -7.04
N LEU A 59 2.68 -2.49 -6.53
CA LEU A 59 1.32 -2.46 -7.09
C LEU A 59 1.00 -1.14 -7.80
N LEU A 60 1.32 0.00 -7.18
CA LEU A 60 1.04 1.35 -7.70
C LEU A 60 2.22 1.94 -8.49
N GLY A 61 3.38 1.25 -8.51
CA GLY A 61 4.64 1.72 -9.06
C GLY A 61 5.51 2.42 -8.01
N GLU A 62 6.84 2.36 -8.14
CA GLU A 62 7.79 3.03 -7.22
C GLU A 62 7.49 4.54 -7.03
N ASP A 63 6.83 5.20 -7.99
CA ASP A 63 6.48 6.62 -7.94
C ASP A 63 5.15 6.95 -7.21
N TYR A 64 4.54 5.96 -6.56
CA TYR A 64 3.25 6.12 -5.86
C TYR A 64 3.29 7.14 -4.72
N ASP A 65 4.32 7.08 -3.86
CA ASP A 65 4.36 7.81 -2.59
C ASP A 65 4.30 9.32 -2.83
N ILE A 66 4.97 9.72 -3.89
CA ILE A 66 5.10 11.07 -4.36
C ILE A 66 3.93 11.56 -5.21
N ARG A 67 3.35 10.71 -6.06
CA ARG A 67 2.08 11.04 -6.74
C ARG A 67 1.00 11.35 -5.69
N LEU A 68 1.03 10.65 -4.56
CA LEU A 68 0.13 10.81 -3.42
C LEU A 68 0.60 11.86 -2.39
N ASN A 69 1.81 12.42 -2.57
CA ASN A 69 2.48 13.38 -1.69
C ASN A 69 2.50 12.96 -0.21
N ILE A 70 2.94 11.72 0.06
CA ILE A 70 3.13 11.17 1.41
C ILE A 70 4.63 11.06 1.78
N ASN A 71 4.88 10.83 3.06
CA ASN A 71 6.18 10.44 3.60
C ASN A 71 6.13 8.98 4.03
N THR A 72 6.88 8.13 3.35
CA THR A 72 6.97 6.68 3.59
C THR A 72 7.63 6.31 4.93
N ASN A 73 8.25 7.27 5.63
CA ASN A 73 8.72 7.08 6.99
C ASN A 73 7.62 7.34 8.04
N ASN A 74 6.44 7.82 7.62
CA ASN A 74 5.29 8.08 8.48
C ASN A 74 4.25 6.98 8.32
N LEU A 75 4.27 6.02 9.26
CA LEU A 75 3.39 4.84 9.26
C LEU A 75 1.89 5.21 9.10
N ARG A 76 1.43 6.32 9.68
CA ARG A 76 0.02 6.75 9.54
C ARG A 76 -0.34 7.17 8.12
N GLN A 77 0.62 7.74 7.37
CA GLN A 77 0.38 8.16 5.98
C GLN A 77 0.39 6.95 5.03
N LEU A 78 1.30 5.99 5.24
CA LEU A 78 1.31 4.70 4.54
C LEU A 78 0.04 3.90 4.81
N GLN A 79 -0.35 3.73 6.08
CA GLN A 79 -1.58 3.02 6.46
C GLN A 79 -2.83 3.65 5.81
N ALA A 80 -2.90 4.98 5.71
CA ALA A 80 -4.02 5.64 5.03
C ALA A 80 -4.11 5.27 3.54
N ILE A 81 -2.98 5.20 2.81
CA ILE A 81 -2.97 4.75 1.41
C ILE A 81 -3.27 3.25 1.31
N TYR A 82 -2.71 2.43 2.20
CA TYR A 82 -2.95 0.98 2.24
C TYR A 82 -4.43 0.63 2.45
N TYR A 83 -5.13 1.34 3.35
CA TYR A 83 -6.57 1.12 3.53
C TYR A 83 -7.40 1.65 2.35
N GLU A 84 -7.04 2.81 1.77
CA GLU A 84 -7.68 3.35 0.56
C GLU A 84 -7.54 2.38 -0.63
N PHE A 85 -6.36 1.75 -0.80
CA PHE A 85 -6.12 0.68 -1.75
C PHE A 85 -6.98 -0.57 -1.46
N LEU A 86 -7.00 -1.06 -0.21
CA LEU A 86 -7.78 -2.23 0.18
C LEU A 86 -9.29 -2.05 0.03
N ASP A 87 -9.82 -0.85 0.20
CA ASP A 87 -11.25 -0.59 -0.01
C ASP A 87 -11.61 -0.56 -1.50
N VAL A 88 -10.75 -0.07 -2.40
CA VAL A 88 -10.96 -0.23 -3.85
C VAL A 88 -10.88 -1.71 -4.25
N CYS A 89 -9.90 -2.47 -3.74
CA CYS A 89 -9.82 -3.91 -3.99
C CYS A 89 -11.01 -4.67 -3.37
N THR A 90 -11.59 -4.19 -2.26
CA THR A 90 -12.84 -4.73 -1.72
C THR A 90 -14.03 -4.46 -2.66
N ALA A 91 -14.13 -3.25 -3.23
CA ALA A 91 -15.20 -2.91 -4.17
C ALA A 91 -15.16 -3.83 -5.40
N ALA A 92 -13.99 -4.01 -6.01
CA ALA A 92 -13.78 -4.94 -7.11
C ALA A 92 -14.09 -6.41 -6.72
N GLN A 93 -13.72 -6.86 -5.51
CA GLN A 93 -14.13 -8.18 -5.01
C GLN A 93 -15.65 -8.30 -4.86
N ASN A 94 -16.35 -7.25 -4.41
CA ASN A 94 -17.81 -7.23 -4.35
C ASN A 94 -18.45 -7.26 -5.75
N GLU A 95 -17.83 -6.66 -6.77
CA GLU A 95 -18.25 -6.77 -8.17
C GLU A 95 -18.09 -8.21 -8.69
N ILE A 96 -16.97 -8.89 -8.39
CA ILE A 96 -16.81 -10.33 -8.66
C ILE A 96 -17.90 -11.14 -7.93
N GLN A 97 -18.17 -10.86 -6.65
CA GLN A 97 -19.20 -11.59 -5.91
C GLN A 97 -20.60 -11.32 -6.45
N ALA A 98 -20.90 -10.10 -6.92
CA ALA A 98 -22.16 -9.78 -7.59
C ALA A 98 -22.31 -10.57 -8.90
N MET A 99 -21.26 -10.61 -9.73
CA MET A 99 -21.22 -11.46 -10.93
C MET A 99 -21.35 -12.95 -10.59
N ARG A 100 -20.75 -13.41 -9.47
CA ARG A 100 -20.97 -14.77 -8.95
C ARG A 100 -22.39 -15.00 -8.45
N THR A 101 -23.08 -14.03 -7.85
CA THR A 101 -24.51 -14.22 -7.50
C THR A 101 -25.42 -14.35 -8.73
N VAL A 102 -24.97 -13.92 -9.91
CA VAL A 102 -25.62 -14.20 -11.20
C VAL A 102 -25.18 -15.55 -11.81
N GLY A 103 -23.97 -16.03 -11.48
CA GLY A 103 -23.35 -17.22 -12.10
C GLY A 103 -23.37 -18.52 -11.28
N THR A 104 -23.02 -18.47 -9.99
CA THR A 104 -23.18 -19.55 -8.96
C THR A 104 -22.64 -19.13 -7.59
N VAL A 105 -23.25 -19.66 -6.53
CA VAL A 105 -22.79 -19.54 -5.13
C VAL A 105 -21.43 -20.20 -4.91
N ALA A 106 -20.37 -19.40 -4.79
CA ALA A 106 -19.04 -19.82 -4.30
C ALA A 106 -18.26 -18.61 -3.75
N GLY A 107 -18.12 -18.49 -2.42
CA GLY A 107 -17.48 -17.36 -1.75
C GLY A 107 -15.94 -17.43 -1.69
N MET A 108 -15.31 -16.39 -1.11
CA MET A 108 -13.95 -16.42 -0.52
C MET A 108 -13.67 -15.11 0.24
N ASP A 109 -13.42 -15.19 1.55
CA ASP A 109 -13.27 -14.05 2.47
C ASP A 109 -11.84 -13.48 2.54
N VAL A 110 -11.33 -12.95 1.42
CA VAL A 110 -10.00 -12.32 1.37
C VAL A 110 -9.91 -11.12 2.34
N LYS A 111 -11.01 -10.37 2.52
CA LYS A 111 -11.07 -9.25 3.49
C LYS A 111 -10.85 -9.73 4.93
N ALA A 112 -11.25 -10.95 5.31
CA ALA A 112 -10.97 -11.49 6.64
C ALA A 112 -9.48 -11.81 6.83
N GLN A 113 -8.79 -12.34 5.82
CA GLN A 113 -7.36 -12.64 5.88
C GLN A 113 -6.50 -11.37 5.87
N ALA A 114 -6.74 -10.44 4.95
CA ALA A 114 -6.00 -9.17 4.90
C ALA A 114 -6.23 -8.31 6.15
N ALA A 115 -7.48 -8.22 6.63
CA ALA A 115 -7.80 -7.46 7.83
C ALA A 115 -7.32 -8.15 9.12
N SER A 116 -7.25 -9.49 9.19
CA SER A 116 -6.68 -10.16 10.37
C SER A 116 -5.16 -10.01 10.43
N ALA A 117 -4.43 -10.11 9.31
CA ALA A 117 -3.00 -9.80 9.27
C ALA A 117 -2.72 -8.34 9.71
N ALA A 118 -3.44 -7.36 9.15
CA ALA A 118 -3.30 -5.95 9.52
C ALA A 118 -3.72 -5.66 10.98
N ARG A 119 -4.77 -6.33 11.49
CA ARG A 119 -5.19 -6.20 12.90
C ARG A 119 -4.23 -6.89 13.86
N GLN A 120 -3.57 -7.98 13.49
CA GLN A 120 -2.53 -8.61 14.31
C GLN A 120 -1.30 -7.71 14.41
N ALA A 121 -0.90 -7.04 13.32
CA ALA A 121 0.14 -6.01 13.33
C ALA A 121 -0.24 -4.77 14.17
N ALA A 122 -1.53 -4.40 14.24
CA ALA A 122 -2.00 -3.20 14.94
C ALA A 122 -2.36 -3.41 16.43
N GLN A 123 -2.63 -4.63 16.89
CA GLN A 123 -3.13 -4.91 18.26
C GLN A 123 -2.10 -4.70 19.39
N THR A 124 -0.87 -4.30 19.07
CA THR A 124 0.20 -3.99 20.04
C THR A 124 0.34 -2.49 20.34
N LEU A 125 -0.49 -1.63 19.75
CA LEU A 125 -0.39 -0.16 19.87
C LEU A 125 -1.70 0.49 20.35
N PRO A 126 -1.63 1.56 21.17
CA PRO A 126 -2.81 2.26 21.67
C PRO A 126 -3.56 3.07 20.59
N ALA A 127 -4.86 3.27 20.82
CA ALA A 127 -5.79 3.85 19.85
C ALA A 127 -5.44 5.30 19.41
N PRO A 128 -5.77 5.71 18.16
CA PRO A 128 -5.38 7.00 17.63
C PRO A 128 -6.30 8.16 18.06
N ALA A 129 -5.68 9.27 18.49
CA ALA A 129 -6.33 10.57 18.56
C ALA A 129 -6.61 11.16 17.15
N PRO A 130 -7.66 12.00 16.98
CA PRO A 130 -8.11 12.52 15.68
C PRO A 130 -7.06 13.38 14.95
N ALA A 131 -7.17 13.43 13.62
CA ALA A 131 -6.21 14.09 12.72
C ALA A 131 -6.58 15.54 12.37
N PRO A 132 -5.59 16.42 12.09
CA PRO A 132 -5.83 17.80 11.64
C PRO A 132 -6.18 17.90 10.14
N ALA A 133 -6.65 19.08 9.73
CA ALA A 133 -7.14 19.39 8.39
C ALA A 133 -6.02 19.49 7.31
N PRO A 134 -6.35 19.31 6.00
CA PRO A 134 -5.38 19.26 4.90
C PRO A 134 -4.95 20.63 4.34
N VAL A 135 -3.84 20.63 3.59
CA VAL A 135 -3.24 21.76 2.87
C VAL A 135 -2.71 21.31 1.47
N PRO A 136 -2.49 22.22 0.49
CA PRO A 136 -2.52 21.88 -0.95
C PRO A 136 -1.26 21.28 -1.59
N LYS A 137 -1.42 20.86 -2.88
CA LYS A 137 -0.46 20.16 -3.78
C LYS A 137 0.77 21.03 -4.15
N ALA A 138 1.91 20.54 -4.68
CA ALA A 138 2.33 19.25 -5.31
C ALA A 138 3.82 18.93 -4.95
N ALA A 139 4.67 18.11 -5.60
CA ALA A 139 4.71 17.39 -6.90
C ALA A 139 5.74 16.20 -6.85
N PRO A 140 5.73 15.23 -7.80
CA PRO A 140 6.40 13.93 -7.59
C PRO A 140 7.87 13.75 -8.07
N VAL A 141 8.76 13.27 -7.18
CA VAL A 141 10.09 12.65 -7.44
C VAL A 141 10.34 11.51 -6.42
N ASP A 142 10.71 10.30 -6.86
CA ASP A 142 10.68 9.00 -6.14
C ASP A 142 11.16 8.95 -4.67
N PHE A 143 10.44 8.21 -3.80
CA PHE A 143 10.69 7.85 -2.39
C PHE A 143 11.67 6.65 -2.05
N SER A 144 11.21 5.66 -1.27
CA SER A 144 11.90 4.99 -0.14
C SER A 144 13.29 4.30 -0.21
N LYS A 145 13.57 3.35 -1.11
CA LYS A 145 14.68 2.36 -0.93
C LYS A 145 16.08 2.97 -0.90
N MET A 146 16.27 4.01 -1.69
CA MET A 146 17.47 4.85 -1.73
C MET A 146 17.59 5.74 -0.48
N ASN A 147 18.71 6.40 -0.21
CA ASN A 147 18.64 7.65 0.59
C ASN A 147 18.01 8.78 -0.26
N ARG A 148 17.49 9.84 0.37
CA ARG A 148 16.73 10.93 -0.30
C ARG A 148 17.43 11.55 -1.52
N ALA A 149 18.75 11.44 -1.65
CA ALA A 149 19.53 12.00 -2.75
C ALA A 149 19.54 11.19 -4.06
N GLN A 150 19.65 9.85 -4.03
CA GLN A 150 19.83 9.06 -5.27
C GLN A 150 18.58 9.15 -6.17
N ARG A 151 17.43 9.29 -5.53
CA ARG A 151 16.10 9.45 -6.12
C ARG A 151 16.00 10.72 -6.98
N ARG A 152 16.56 11.81 -6.45
CA ARG A 152 16.68 13.10 -7.15
C ARG A 152 17.61 13.06 -8.37
N ALA A 153 18.45 12.02 -8.49
CA ALA A 153 19.24 11.78 -9.70
C ALA A 153 18.44 11.04 -10.79
N TYR A 154 17.51 10.15 -10.41
CA TYR A 154 16.68 9.36 -11.32
C TYR A 154 15.81 10.26 -12.22
N VAL A 155 14.97 11.12 -11.64
CA VAL A 155 14.12 12.03 -12.42
C VAL A 155 14.90 13.03 -13.28
N LYS A 156 16.10 13.44 -12.85
CA LYS A 156 16.98 14.32 -13.66
C LYS A 156 17.48 13.63 -14.95
N ALA A 157 17.53 12.30 -14.99
CA ALA A 157 18.01 11.53 -16.15
C ALA A 157 16.91 11.20 -17.19
N LEU A 158 15.62 11.40 -16.85
CA LEU A 158 14.48 11.15 -17.73
C LEU A 158 14.13 12.36 -18.61
N ALA A 159 14.28 13.58 -18.09
CA ALA A 159 13.89 14.83 -18.77
C ALA A 159 14.78 15.24 -19.96
N GLY A 160 15.82 14.47 -20.29
CA GLY A 160 16.83 14.80 -21.32
C GLY A 160 17.01 13.76 -22.44
N ARG A 161 16.06 12.84 -22.62
CA ARG A 161 16.09 11.82 -23.69
C ARG A 161 14.81 11.82 -24.52
N LYS A 162 14.63 12.87 -25.34
CA LYS A 162 13.70 12.97 -26.46
C LYS A 162 14.32 13.83 -27.56
#